data_AF-A0A662XBT1-F1
#
_entry.id   AF-A0A662XBT1-F1
#
_cell.length_a   1.000
_cell.length_b   1.000
_cell.length_c   1.000
_cell.angle_alpha   90.00
_cell.angle_beta   90.00
_cell.angle_gamma   90.00
#
_symmetry.space_group_name_H-M   'P 1'
#
loop_
_entity.id
_entity.type
_entity.pdbx_description
1 polymer ?
#
loop_
_entity_poly.entity_id
_entity_poly.type
_entity_poly.pdbx_seq_one_letter_code
_entity_poly.pdbx_strand_id
1 'polypeptide(L)'
;MRCSMVCIMAEETMSSARISALRDAELEEWKTQENAADLMVPLVGRLYRENNVVSVLFGKGLVHKNSIELIKLHNYVCKYVGKRMMPTETLVVLLALVQYAPNARGMRIDLGRTFVFVEQQVRAAQAETSADGRDAKVRAVGELLNAKMAHLVPTVTSTPSDVILYGFGRIGRLLARLLIEKSGPGVKLMLRAIVVRKGTKEDLVKRASLLRRDSVHGPFHGTIHFNEEANAIVANGNLIQIIYSDGPDKCDYTKYGINDAVVIDNTGRWRDADALGLHLKSPGVSKVILTAPAKGDVPTIVAGVNDDTISSQNDIYSAASCTTNAIAPSL
;
A
#
# COMPACT_ATOMS: atom_id res chain seq x y z
N MET A 1 -19.88 -3.93 54.15
CA MET A 1 -18.54 -3.89 54.79
C MET A 1 -17.57 -4.53 53.80
N ARG A 2 -16.50 -3.92 53.27
CA ARG A 2 -15.80 -2.67 53.54
C ARG A 2 -15.53 -1.96 52.21
N CYS A 3 -15.77 -0.65 52.22
CA CYS A 3 -15.35 0.30 51.20
C CYS A 3 -13.82 0.45 51.30
N SER A 4 -13.09 0.12 50.24
CA SER A 4 -11.65 0.40 50.14
C SER A 4 -11.50 1.80 49.57
N MET A 5 -11.14 2.74 50.44
CA MET A 5 -10.73 4.11 50.14
C MET A 5 -9.78 4.14 48.95
N VAL A 6 -10.27 4.63 47.81
CA VAL A 6 -9.40 5.26 46.82
C VAL A 6 -8.92 6.54 47.46
N CYS A 7 -7.68 6.55 47.94
CA CYS A 7 -6.96 7.78 48.22
C CYS A 7 -7.01 8.61 46.93
N ILE A 8 -7.83 9.65 46.94
CA ILE A 8 -7.74 10.77 46.01
C ILE A 8 -6.36 11.37 46.26
N MET A 9 -5.38 10.97 45.44
CA MET A 9 -4.15 11.73 45.34
C MET A 9 -4.54 13.12 44.89
N ALA A 10 -4.19 14.13 45.70
CA ALA A 10 -4.33 15.52 45.32
C ALA A 10 -3.66 15.71 43.96
N GLU A 11 -4.41 16.16 42.95
CA GLU A 11 -3.85 16.65 41.70
C GLU A 11 -3.00 17.88 42.05
N GLU A 12 -1.69 17.68 42.20
CA GLU A 12 -0.74 18.78 42.22
C GLU A 12 -0.91 19.55 40.91
N THR A 13 -1.49 20.75 41.01
CA THR A 13 -1.65 21.65 39.88
C THR A 13 -0.26 22.00 39.37
N MET A 14 0.07 21.54 38.17
CA MET A 14 1.40 21.74 37.59
C MET A 14 1.72 23.24 37.50
N SER A 15 2.91 23.63 37.93
CA SER A 15 3.30 25.04 37.91
C SER A 15 3.38 25.59 36.47
N SER A 16 3.09 26.88 36.30
CA SER A 16 3.21 27.57 34.99
C SER A 16 4.60 27.40 34.38
N ALA A 17 5.66 27.45 35.21
CA ALA A 17 7.04 27.22 34.77
C ALA A 17 7.24 25.79 34.24
N ARG A 18 6.69 24.78 34.93
CA ARG A 18 6.77 23.39 34.48
C ARG A 18 6.00 23.17 33.17
N ILE A 19 4.81 23.76 33.02
CA ILE A 19 4.01 23.68 31.79
C ILE A 19 4.77 24.30 30.62
N SER A 20 5.41 25.46 30.82
CA SER A 20 6.21 26.10 29.76
C SER A 20 7.43 25.27 29.37
N ALA A 21 8.17 24.72 30.34
CA ALA A 21 9.29 23.83 30.06
C ALA A 21 8.86 22.56 29.29
N LEU A 22 7.69 21.99 29.61
CA LEU A 22 7.14 20.86 28.86
C LEU A 22 6.76 21.26 27.43
N ARG A 23 6.14 22.43 27.24
CA ARG A 23 5.80 22.94 25.90
C ARG A 23 7.03 23.07 25.01
N ASP A 24 8.10 23.63 25.55
CA ASP A 24 9.35 23.82 24.81
C ASP A 24 10.00 22.47 24.46
N ALA A 25 10.00 21.51 25.41
CA ALA A 25 10.51 20.17 25.18
C ALA A 25 9.71 19.39 24.11
N GLU A 26 8.37 19.44 24.17
CA GLU A 26 7.50 18.80 23.17
C GLU A 26 7.71 19.40 21.77
N LEU A 27 7.86 20.73 21.68
CA LEU A 27 8.12 21.40 20.42
C LEU A 27 9.49 21.05 19.84
N GLU A 28 10.51 20.92 20.68
CA GLU A 28 11.86 20.57 20.23
C GLU A 28 11.97 19.10 19.79
N GLU A 29 11.32 18.20 20.52
CA GLU A 29 11.16 16.80 20.10
C GLU A 29 10.42 16.73 18.76
N TRP A 30 9.32 17.46 18.60
CA TRP A 30 8.59 17.53 17.33
C TRP A 30 9.48 17.95 16.17
N LYS A 31 10.22 19.07 16.30
CA LYS A 31 11.14 19.56 15.25
C LYS A 31 12.19 18.51 14.90
N THR A 32 12.71 17.81 15.90
CA THR A 32 13.70 16.73 15.70
C THR A 32 13.10 15.58 14.87
N GLN A 33 11.87 15.17 15.17
CA GLN A 33 11.19 14.13 14.40
C GLN A 33 10.78 14.60 12.99
N GLU A 34 10.38 15.85 12.84
CA GLU A 34 10.02 16.46 11.56
C GLU A 34 11.23 16.55 10.62
N ASN A 35 12.37 17.04 11.12
CA ASN A 35 13.63 17.05 10.38
C ASN A 35 14.01 15.65 9.89
N ALA A 36 13.90 14.63 10.75
CA ALA A 36 14.18 13.26 10.35
C ALA A 36 13.20 12.76 9.28
N ALA A 37 11.91 13.01 9.46
CA ALA A 37 10.88 12.61 8.52
C ALA A 37 11.05 13.30 7.15
N ASP A 38 11.43 14.57 7.11
CA ASP A 38 11.73 15.30 5.88
C ASP A 38 12.90 14.68 5.11
N LEU A 39 13.95 14.22 5.82
CA LEU A 39 15.06 13.48 5.21
C LEU A 39 14.64 12.09 4.73
N MET A 40 13.66 11.44 5.37
CA MET A 40 13.17 10.12 4.95
C MET A 40 12.44 10.18 3.60
N VAL A 41 11.65 11.22 3.33
CA VAL A 41 10.83 11.34 2.10
C VAL A 41 11.65 11.10 0.82
N PRO A 42 12.77 11.82 0.56
CA PRO A 42 13.55 11.60 -0.65
C PRO A 42 14.24 10.24 -0.67
N LEU A 43 14.66 9.70 0.47
CA LEU A 43 15.32 8.39 0.58
C LEU A 43 14.36 7.23 0.27
N VAL A 44 13.14 7.27 0.80
CA VAL A 44 12.08 6.32 0.44
C VAL A 44 11.77 6.41 -1.06
N GLY A 45 11.67 7.64 -1.58
CA GLY A 45 11.45 7.86 -3.02
C GLY A 45 12.57 7.30 -3.90
N ARG A 46 13.84 7.44 -3.47
CA ARG A 46 15.02 6.91 -4.16
C ARG A 46 14.97 5.38 -4.21
N LEU A 47 14.82 4.73 -3.05
CA LEU A 47 14.68 3.28 -2.94
C LEU A 47 13.60 2.73 -3.87
N TYR A 48 12.45 3.38 -3.91
CA TYR A 48 11.34 2.98 -4.76
C TYR A 48 11.65 3.10 -6.26
N ARG A 49 12.15 4.26 -6.71
CA ARG A 49 12.32 4.54 -8.15
C ARG A 49 13.57 3.88 -8.75
N GLU A 50 14.67 3.86 -8.02
CA GLU A 50 15.98 3.44 -8.55
C GLU A 50 16.30 1.98 -8.23
N ASN A 51 15.85 1.50 -7.06
CA ASN A 51 16.15 0.17 -6.56
C ASN A 51 14.92 -0.75 -6.52
N ASN A 52 13.74 -0.27 -6.90
CA ASN A 52 12.52 -1.08 -6.83
C ASN A 52 12.28 -1.65 -5.41
N VAL A 53 12.57 -0.84 -4.39
CA VAL A 53 12.38 -1.23 -2.99
C VAL A 53 11.08 -0.63 -2.48
N VAL A 54 10.17 -1.48 -2.00
CA VAL A 54 8.92 -1.04 -1.39
C VAL A 54 9.09 -0.97 0.13
N SER A 55 9.33 0.23 0.63
CA SER A 55 9.47 0.47 2.07
C SER A 55 8.12 0.57 2.77
N VAL A 56 7.96 -0.18 3.86
CA VAL A 56 6.78 -0.16 4.73
C VAL A 56 7.16 -0.02 6.19
N LEU A 57 6.21 0.36 7.05
CA LEU A 57 6.34 0.38 8.50
C LEU A 57 5.20 -0.45 9.10
N PHE A 58 5.53 -1.64 9.62
CA PHE A 58 4.55 -2.64 10.06
C PHE A 58 3.40 -2.85 9.06
N GLY A 59 3.80 -3.12 7.81
CA GLY A 59 2.90 -3.36 6.68
C GLY A 59 2.29 -2.11 6.03
N LYS A 60 2.39 -0.92 6.64
CA LYS A 60 1.87 0.33 6.09
C LYS A 60 2.88 0.98 5.14
N GLY A 61 2.48 1.31 3.92
CA GLY A 61 3.37 1.88 2.90
C GLY A 61 3.94 3.25 3.27
N LEU A 62 5.20 3.49 2.90
CA LEU A 62 5.88 4.78 3.12
C LEU A 62 6.02 5.61 1.83
N VAL A 63 5.92 4.98 0.67
CA VAL A 63 6.06 5.64 -0.63
C VAL A 63 4.96 6.69 -0.79
N HIS A 64 5.31 7.84 -1.37
CA HIS A 64 4.41 8.99 -1.62
C HIS A 64 3.87 9.70 -0.37
N LYS A 65 4.36 9.39 0.83
CA LYS A 65 4.00 10.11 2.07
C LYS A 65 4.83 11.36 2.28
N ASN A 66 4.21 12.40 2.82
CA ASN A 66 4.93 13.56 3.37
C ASN A 66 5.44 13.30 4.80
N SER A 67 6.27 14.19 5.32
CA SER A 67 6.88 14.07 6.65
C SER A 67 5.85 13.96 7.78
N ILE A 68 4.79 14.76 7.76
CA ILE A 68 3.70 14.70 8.75
C ILE A 68 3.02 13.32 8.76
N GLU A 69 2.75 12.75 7.59
CA GLU A 69 2.17 11.42 7.47
C GLU A 69 3.13 10.34 8.00
N LEU A 70 4.44 10.48 7.77
CA LEU A 70 5.44 9.57 8.31
C LEU A 70 5.46 9.61 9.84
N ILE A 71 5.46 10.80 10.46
CA ILE A 71 5.42 10.95 11.93
C ILE A 71 4.14 10.32 12.50
N LYS A 72 2.98 10.64 11.91
CA LYS A 72 1.69 10.05 12.31
C LYS A 72 1.72 8.53 12.24
N LEU A 73 2.35 7.98 11.20
CA LEU A 73 2.45 6.54 11.03
C LEU A 73 3.34 5.89 12.10
N HIS A 74 4.47 6.50 12.46
CA HIS A 74 5.30 6.04 13.58
C HIS A 74 4.51 6.02 14.90
N ASN A 75 3.79 7.10 15.21
CA ASN A 75 2.96 7.19 16.41
C ASN A 75 1.85 6.12 16.43
N TYR A 76 1.18 5.91 15.29
CA TYR A 76 0.15 4.87 15.15
C TYR A 76 0.75 3.49 15.44
N VAL A 77 1.86 3.14 14.79
CA VAL A 77 2.51 1.83 14.93
C VAL A 77 3.01 1.60 16.35
N CYS A 78 3.62 2.60 16.99
CA CYS A 78 4.09 2.50 18.38
C CYS A 78 2.97 2.05 19.33
N LYS A 79 1.74 2.55 19.12
CA LYS A 79 0.58 2.22 19.94
C LYS A 79 0.21 0.73 19.89
N TYR A 80 0.41 0.05 18.75
CA TYR A 80 0.02 -1.36 18.57
C TYR A 80 1.17 -2.34 18.78
N VAL A 81 2.41 -1.93 18.52
CA VAL A 81 3.60 -2.78 18.67
C VAL A 81 4.09 -2.79 20.12
N GLY A 82 3.69 -1.80 20.93
CA GLY A 82 4.13 -1.68 22.33
C GLY A 82 5.60 -1.29 22.46
N LYS A 83 6.23 -0.83 21.38
CA LYS A 83 7.63 -0.39 21.33
C LYS A 83 7.71 1.00 20.72
N ARG A 84 8.37 1.92 21.42
CA ARG A 84 8.62 3.28 20.90
C ARG A 84 9.57 3.19 19.70
N MET A 85 9.17 3.86 18.62
CA MET A 85 9.90 3.91 17.36
C MET A 85 9.65 5.25 16.70
N MET A 86 10.72 5.99 16.49
CA MET A 86 10.69 7.37 16.04
C MET A 86 11.26 7.49 14.63
N PRO A 87 10.83 8.49 13.84
CA PRO A 87 11.46 8.83 12.56
C PRO A 87 12.99 8.91 12.62
N THR A 88 13.55 9.45 13.71
CA THR A 88 15.01 9.51 13.89
C THR A 88 15.69 8.15 13.90
N GLU A 89 15.03 7.11 14.42
CA GLU A 89 15.56 5.75 14.52
C GLU A 89 15.42 5.00 13.19
N THR A 90 14.26 5.12 12.54
CA THR A 90 14.03 4.46 11.23
C THR A 90 14.77 5.15 10.10
N LEU A 91 15.10 6.44 10.22
CA LEU A 91 15.99 7.15 9.30
C LEU A 91 17.38 6.51 9.24
N VAL A 92 17.94 6.07 10.38
CA VAL A 92 19.24 5.37 10.41
C VAL A 92 19.19 4.09 9.60
N VAL A 93 18.13 3.29 9.78
CA VAL A 93 17.90 2.06 8.99
C VAL A 93 17.77 2.40 7.51
N LEU A 94 17.03 3.45 7.18
CA LEU A 94 16.81 3.88 5.80
C LEU A 94 18.10 4.34 5.11
N LEU A 95 18.94 5.10 5.81
CA LEU A 95 20.26 5.51 5.32
C LEU A 95 21.15 4.29 5.07
N ALA A 96 21.19 3.35 6.02
CA ALA A 96 21.93 2.10 5.89
C ALA A 96 21.49 1.29 4.65
N LEU A 97 20.18 1.20 4.42
CA LEU A 97 19.62 0.52 3.25
C LEU A 97 20.00 1.21 1.93
N VAL A 98 19.84 2.54 1.87
CA VAL A 98 20.13 3.33 0.66
C VAL A 98 21.60 3.28 0.27
N GLN A 99 22.49 3.38 1.25
CA GLN A 99 23.92 3.59 1.00
C GLN A 99 24.72 2.29 0.90
N TYR A 100 24.32 1.26 1.66
CA TYR A 100 25.18 0.12 1.94
C TYR A 100 24.50 -1.25 1.75
N ALA A 101 23.24 -1.29 1.27
CA ALA A 101 22.51 -2.54 1.09
C ALA A 101 21.98 -2.76 -0.35
N PRO A 102 22.86 -2.92 -1.37
CA PRO A 102 22.45 -3.16 -2.75
C PRO A 102 21.55 -4.39 -2.94
N ASN A 103 21.68 -5.42 -2.11
CA ASN A 103 20.85 -6.63 -2.15
C ASN A 103 19.38 -6.38 -1.79
N ALA A 104 19.04 -5.19 -1.27
CA ALA A 104 17.65 -4.78 -1.05
C ALA A 104 16.84 -4.70 -2.36
N ARG A 105 17.50 -4.55 -3.52
CA ARG A 105 16.86 -4.27 -4.81
C ARG A 105 15.70 -5.24 -5.11
N GLY A 106 14.53 -4.70 -5.44
CA GLY A 106 13.34 -5.50 -5.77
C GLY A 106 12.58 -6.09 -4.56
N MET A 107 13.00 -5.77 -3.32
CA MET A 107 12.38 -6.29 -2.12
C MET A 107 11.33 -5.35 -1.51
N ARG A 108 10.38 -5.93 -0.78
CA ARG A 108 9.51 -5.20 0.15
C ARG A 108 10.14 -5.26 1.54
N ILE A 109 10.58 -4.11 2.07
CA ILE A 109 11.29 -4.02 3.34
C ILE A 109 10.42 -3.31 4.38
N ASP A 110 10.20 -3.96 5.52
CA ASP A 110 9.53 -3.36 6.66
C ASP A 110 10.56 -2.67 7.57
N LEU A 111 10.66 -1.34 7.49
CA LEU A 111 11.61 -0.54 8.27
C LEU A 111 11.41 -0.72 9.78
N GLY A 112 10.18 -0.99 10.22
CA GLY A 112 9.88 -1.12 11.63
C GLY A 112 10.38 -2.44 12.18
N ARG A 113 10.08 -3.55 11.50
CA ARG A 113 10.66 -4.86 11.84
C ARG A 113 12.18 -4.86 11.71
N THR A 114 12.71 -4.18 10.70
CA THR A 114 14.16 -4.04 10.50
C THR A 114 14.79 -3.28 11.64
N PHE A 115 14.21 -2.16 12.07
CA PHE A 115 14.68 -1.44 13.27
C PHE A 115 14.66 -2.32 14.51
N VAL A 116 13.58 -3.08 14.76
CA VAL A 116 13.54 -4.01 15.89
C VAL A 116 14.68 -5.03 15.81
N PHE A 117 15.05 -5.48 14.62
CA PHE A 117 16.17 -6.40 14.40
C PHE A 117 17.56 -5.78 14.63
N VAL A 118 17.76 -4.49 14.30
CA VAL A 118 19.06 -3.77 14.45
C VAL A 118 19.05 -2.66 15.50
N GLU A 119 18.16 -2.73 16.49
CA GLU A 119 17.91 -1.62 17.41
C GLU A 119 19.18 -1.18 18.15
N GLN A 120 19.96 -2.13 18.65
CA GLN A 120 21.17 -1.82 19.41
C GLN A 120 22.18 -1.05 18.56
N GLN A 121 22.35 -1.45 17.30
CA GLN A 121 23.26 -0.80 16.35
C GLN A 121 22.74 0.59 15.98
N VAL A 122 21.43 0.75 15.80
CA VAL A 122 20.81 2.06 15.54
C VAL A 122 21.00 3.01 16.72
N ARG A 123 20.75 2.55 17.95
CA ARG A 123 20.97 3.37 19.15
C ARG A 123 22.44 3.75 19.32
N ALA A 124 23.35 2.83 19.02
CA ALA A 124 24.79 3.12 19.03
C ALA A 124 25.17 4.16 17.97
N ALA A 125 24.53 4.13 16.78
CA ALA A 125 24.74 5.13 15.74
C ALA A 125 24.21 6.51 16.16
N GLN A 126 23.06 6.58 16.84
CA GLN A 126 22.51 7.85 17.33
C GLN A 126 23.30 8.46 18.49
N ALA A 127 23.91 7.64 19.34
CA ALA A 127 24.73 8.09 20.47
C ALA A 127 26.11 8.62 20.06
N GLU A 128 26.54 8.36 18.83
CA GLU A 128 27.83 8.80 18.31
C GLU A 128 27.79 10.28 17.92
N THR A 129 28.77 11.05 18.38
CA THR A 129 28.78 12.51 18.23
C THR A 129 29.59 12.95 17.01
N SER A 130 30.59 12.16 16.61
CA SER A 130 31.39 12.44 15.41
C SER A 130 30.63 12.09 14.13
N ALA A 131 30.80 12.89 13.07
CA ALA A 131 30.17 12.59 11.79
C ALA A 131 30.71 11.28 11.19
N ASP A 132 32.04 11.08 11.21
CA ASP A 132 32.70 9.90 10.67
C ASP A 132 32.34 8.64 11.46
N GLY A 133 32.28 8.73 12.80
CA GLY A 133 31.84 7.61 13.64
C GLY A 133 30.40 7.22 13.37
N ARG A 134 29.51 8.21 13.16
CA ARG A 134 28.11 7.94 12.79
C ARG A 134 28.03 7.22 11.45
N ASP A 135 28.75 7.69 10.44
CA ASP A 135 28.78 7.02 9.12
C ASP A 135 29.29 5.57 9.23
N ALA A 136 30.38 5.35 9.97
CA ALA A 136 30.92 4.01 10.18
C ALA A 136 29.89 3.05 10.82
N LYS A 137 29.11 3.54 11.79
CA LYS A 137 28.05 2.74 12.44
C LYS A 137 26.87 2.49 11.51
N VAL A 138 26.45 3.48 10.71
CA VAL A 138 25.41 3.32 9.68
C VAL A 138 25.85 2.29 8.64
N ARG A 139 27.11 2.33 8.21
CA ARG A 139 27.71 1.36 7.30
C ARG A 139 27.65 -0.06 7.86
N ALA A 140 28.06 -0.25 9.11
CA ALA A 140 27.99 -1.55 9.76
C ALA A 140 26.55 -2.12 9.81
N VAL A 141 25.55 -1.27 10.06
CA VAL A 141 24.13 -1.68 9.95
C VAL A 141 23.80 -2.12 8.53
N GLY A 142 24.20 -1.35 7.53
CA GLY A 142 23.88 -1.64 6.13
C GLY A 142 24.55 -2.90 5.60
N GLU A 143 25.83 -3.11 5.91
CA GLU A 143 26.56 -4.33 5.56
C GLU A 143 25.92 -5.59 6.18
N LEU A 144 25.51 -5.51 7.45
CA LEU A 144 24.78 -6.57 8.13
C LEU A 144 23.46 -6.90 7.42
N LEU A 145 22.67 -5.88 7.07
CA LEU A 145 21.41 -6.05 6.33
C LEU A 145 21.67 -6.64 4.94
N ASN A 146 22.67 -6.12 4.23
CA ASN A 146 23.04 -6.57 2.89
C ASN A 146 23.43 -8.06 2.87
N ALA A 147 24.25 -8.48 3.84
CA ALA A 147 24.66 -9.88 3.98
C ALA A 147 23.46 -10.80 4.25
N LYS A 148 22.51 -10.36 5.08
CA LYS A 148 21.26 -11.12 5.33
C LYS A 148 20.37 -11.24 4.11
N MET A 149 20.42 -10.28 3.19
CA MET A 149 19.64 -10.33 1.95
C MET A 149 20.34 -11.08 0.82
N ALA A 150 21.63 -11.44 0.96
CA ALA A 150 22.43 -12.01 -0.13
C ALA A 150 21.89 -13.34 -0.70
N HIS A 151 21.25 -14.16 0.14
CA HIS A 151 20.65 -15.44 -0.28
C HIS A 151 19.16 -15.30 -0.65
N LEU A 152 18.57 -14.14 -0.41
CA LEU A 152 17.19 -13.84 -0.77
C LEU A 152 17.18 -13.27 -2.18
N VAL A 153 17.56 -14.09 -3.17
CA VAL A 153 17.49 -13.69 -4.58
C VAL A 153 16.04 -13.36 -4.89
N PRO A 154 15.69 -12.09 -5.15
CA PRO A 154 14.33 -11.78 -5.50
C PRO A 154 14.08 -12.38 -6.89
N THR A 155 13.00 -13.16 -7.01
CA THR A 155 12.53 -13.74 -8.28
C THR A 155 12.05 -12.61 -9.19
N VAL A 156 12.96 -11.76 -9.68
CA VAL A 156 12.61 -10.58 -10.48
C VAL A 156 12.71 -10.93 -11.96
N THR A 157 11.64 -11.50 -12.52
CA THR A 157 11.39 -11.48 -13.97
C THR A 157 9.92 -11.72 -14.35
N SER A 158 8.93 -11.56 -13.47
CA SER A 158 7.53 -11.56 -13.96
C SER A 158 7.16 -10.16 -14.42
N THR A 159 6.84 -10.01 -15.71
CA THR A 159 5.99 -8.91 -16.17
C THR A 159 4.79 -8.78 -15.23
N PRO A 160 4.44 -7.57 -14.77
CA PRO A 160 3.26 -7.37 -13.94
C PRO A 160 2.03 -7.99 -14.60
N SER A 161 1.18 -8.66 -13.83
CA SER A 161 -0.09 -9.14 -14.38
C SER A 161 -0.99 -7.95 -14.65
N ASP A 162 -1.53 -7.89 -15.86
CA ASP A 162 -2.48 -6.87 -16.26
C ASP A 162 -3.80 -7.07 -15.50
N VAL A 163 -4.38 -5.98 -15.03
CA VAL A 163 -5.65 -5.97 -14.30
C VAL A 163 -6.65 -5.11 -15.04
N ILE A 164 -7.86 -5.67 -15.20
CA ILE A 164 -9.03 -4.99 -15.74
C ILE A 164 -10.07 -4.89 -14.63
N LEU A 165 -10.54 -3.68 -14.34
CA LEU A 165 -11.67 -3.48 -13.42
C LEU A 165 -12.97 -3.46 -14.20
N TYR A 166 -13.83 -4.46 -14.02
CA TYR A 166 -15.14 -4.50 -14.64
C TYR A 166 -16.16 -3.82 -13.71
N GLY A 167 -16.49 -2.58 -14.04
CA GLY A 167 -17.33 -1.67 -13.25
C GLY A 167 -16.52 -0.59 -12.55
N PHE A 168 -17.10 0.61 -12.42
CA PHE A 168 -16.44 1.75 -11.76
C PHE A 168 -17.30 2.38 -10.65
N GLY A 169 -17.96 1.51 -9.88
CA GLY A 169 -18.69 1.86 -8.67
C GLY A 169 -17.76 2.13 -7.48
N ARG A 170 -18.28 2.04 -6.26
CA ARG A 170 -17.50 2.30 -5.04
C ARG A 170 -16.25 1.41 -4.93
N ILE A 171 -16.42 0.08 -5.06
CA ILE A 171 -15.30 -0.87 -4.97
C ILE A 171 -14.28 -0.67 -6.10
N GLY A 172 -14.75 -0.54 -7.35
CA GLY A 172 -13.87 -0.30 -8.50
C GLY A 172 -13.03 0.96 -8.35
N ARG A 173 -13.59 2.07 -7.85
CA ARG A 173 -12.81 3.29 -7.60
C ARG A 173 -11.77 3.09 -6.50
N LEU A 174 -12.08 2.38 -5.43
CA LEU A 174 -11.13 2.09 -4.36
C LEU A 174 -10.00 1.18 -4.83
N LEU A 175 -10.32 0.13 -5.57
CA LEU A 175 -9.32 -0.75 -6.20
C LEU A 175 -8.45 0.03 -7.18
N ALA A 176 -9.04 0.89 -8.01
CA ALA A 176 -8.27 1.73 -8.92
C ALA A 176 -7.28 2.61 -8.16
N ARG A 177 -7.72 3.30 -7.09
CA ARG A 177 -6.83 4.11 -6.23
C ARG A 177 -5.67 3.27 -5.67
N LEU A 178 -5.97 2.09 -5.13
CA LEU A 178 -4.96 1.19 -4.55
C LEU A 178 -3.97 0.65 -5.57
N LEU A 179 -4.43 0.31 -6.78
CA LEU A 179 -3.57 -0.16 -7.86
C LEU A 179 -2.67 0.97 -8.36
N ILE A 180 -3.23 2.16 -8.59
CA ILE A 180 -2.48 3.34 -9.05
C ILE A 180 -1.41 3.77 -8.03
N GLU A 181 -1.72 3.73 -6.74
CA GLU A 181 -0.75 4.03 -5.66
C GLU A 181 0.41 3.03 -5.64
N LYS A 182 0.19 1.82 -6.16
CA LYS A 182 1.15 0.71 -6.18
C LYS A 182 1.64 0.39 -7.60
N SER A 183 1.79 1.38 -8.50
CA SER A 183 2.16 1.16 -9.91
C SER A 183 3.64 1.40 -10.27
N GLY A 184 4.56 1.48 -9.31
CA GLY A 184 5.97 1.71 -9.58
C GLY A 184 6.74 0.52 -10.15
N PRO A 185 8.08 0.56 -10.09
CA PRO A 185 8.91 -0.59 -10.42
C PRO A 185 8.50 -1.83 -9.61
N GLY A 186 8.68 -3.04 -10.18
CA GLY A 186 8.51 -4.33 -9.47
C GLY A 186 7.10 -4.69 -9.03
N VAL A 187 6.10 -3.99 -9.53
CA VAL A 187 4.72 -4.23 -9.16
C VAL A 187 4.24 -5.54 -9.72
N LYS A 188 3.41 -6.24 -8.95
CA LYS A 188 2.86 -7.54 -9.36
C LYS A 188 1.61 -7.38 -10.21
N LEU A 189 0.88 -6.28 -10.02
CA LEU A 189 -0.41 -6.01 -10.65
C LEU A 189 -0.37 -4.62 -11.25
N MET A 190 -0.83 -4.49 -12.49
CA MET A 190 -0.89 -3.22 -13.21
C MET A 190 -2.30 -2.97 -13.73
N LEU A 191 -2.92 -1.87 -13.32
CA LEU A 191 -4.24 -1.49 -13.83
C LEU A 191 -4.11 -0.99 -15.28
N ARG A 192 -4.71 -1.71 -16.23
CA ARG A 192 -4.66 -1.37 -17.66
C ARG A 192 -5.96 -0.82 -18.20
N ALA A 193 -7.09 -1.28 -17.70
CA ALA A 193 -8.39 -0.86 -18.19
C ALA A 193 -9.48 -0.86 -17.11
N ILE A 194 -10.49 -0.03 -17.34
CA ILE A 194 -11.74 0.00 -16.59
C ILE A 194 -12.88 -0.13 -17.59
N VAL A 195 -13.73 -1.15 -17.39
CA VAL A 195 -14.91 -1.39 -18.21
C VAL A 195 -16.14 -0.77 -17.56
N VAL A 196 -16.91 -0.03 -18.34
CA VAL A 196 -18.13 0.64 -17.89
C VAL A 196 -19.23 0.49 -18.94
N ARG A 197 -20.49 0.67 -18.54
CA ARG A 197 -21.58 0.79 -19.52
C ARG A 197 -21.48 2.12 -20.24
N LYS A 198 -21.91 2.16 -21.50
CA LYS A 198 -21.95 3.38 -22.29
C LYS A 198 -22.89 4.41 -21.63
N GLY A 199 -22.31 5.50 -21.16
CA GLY A 199 -23.03 6.65 -20.62
C GLY A 199 -23.23 7.75 -21.67
N THR A 200 -23.46 8.97 -21.20
CA THR A 200 -23.49 10.17 -22.07
C THR A 200 -22.07 10.62 -22.45
N LYS A 201 -21.93 11.57 -23.38
CA LYS A 201 -20.61 12.13 -23.76
C LYS A 201 -19.83 12.72 -22.56
N GLU A 202 -20.51 13.12 -21.50
CA GLU A 202 -19.91 13.67 -20.27
C GLU A 202 -19.46 12.61 -19.24
N ASP A 203 -19.67 11.32 -19.53
CA ASP A 203 -19.46 10.24 -18.56
C ASP A 203 -18.00 10.14 -18.10
N LEU A 204 -17.05 10.43 -19.00
CA LEU A 204 -15.61 10.41 -18.70
C LEU A 204 -15.21 11.49 -17.69
N VAL A 205 -15.70 12.72 -17.87
CA VAL A 205 -15.45 13.84 -16.96
C VAL A 205 -16.05 13.53 -15.59
N LYS A 206 -17.26 12.97 -15.54
CA LYS A 206 -17.92 12.55 -14.31
C LYS A 206 -17.12 11.46 -13.59
N ARG A 207 -16.65 10.43 -14.31
CA ARG A 207 -15.84 9.34 -13.73
C ARG A 207 -14.48 9.81 -13.21
N ALA A 208 -13.81 10.69 -13.94
CA ALA A 208 -12.56 11.30 -13.47
C ALA A 208 -12.79 12.13 -12.18
N SER A 209 -13.89 12.88 -12.11
CA SER A 209 -14.27 13.62 -10.90
C SER A 209 -14.52 12.69 -9.70
N LEU A 210 -15.21 11.57 -9.92
CA LEU A 210 -15.47 10.55 -8.89
C LEU A 210 -14.19 9.84 -8.41
N LEU A 211 -13.19 9.69 -9.28
CA LEU A 211 -11.88 9.19 -8.85
C LEU A 211 -11.14 10.25 -8.04
N ARG A 212 -11.22 11.52 -8.44
CA ARG A 212 -10.54 12.66 -7.78
C ARG A 212 -11.06 12.94 -6.37
N ARG A 213 -12.37 12.86 -6.15
CA ARG A 213 -13.01 13.16 -4.85
C ARG A 213 -13.92 12.02 -4.42
N ASP A 214 -13.65 11.49 -3.23
CA ASP A 214 -14.51 10.53 -2.56
C ASP A 214 -14.91 11.09 -1.19
N SER A 215 -16.18 11.00 -0.83
CA SER A 215 -16.71 11.58 0.40
C SER A 215 -16.28 10.82 1.66
N VAL A 216 -15.93 9.53 1.54
CA VAL A 216 -15.53 8.68 2.66
C VAL A 216 -14.00 8.57 2.72
N HIS A 217 -13.35 8.42 1.57
CA HIS A 217 -11.92 8.17 1.48
C HIS A 217 -11.10 9.41 1.11
N GLY A 218 -11.75 10.58 1.02
CA GLY A 218 -11.08 11.84 0.76
C GLY A 218 -10.61 12.02 -0.69
N PRO A 219 -9.77 13.05 -0.93
CA PRO A 219 -9.23 13.32 -2.25
C PRO A 219 -8.26 12.22 -2.70
N PHE A 220 -8.15 12.03 -4.00
CA PHE A 220 -7.09 11.21 -4.58
C PHE A 220 -5.73 11.91 -4.41
N HIS A 221 -4.74 11.17 -3.90
CA HIS A 221 -3.38 11.65 -3.73
C HIS A 221 -2.62 11.56 -5.05
N GLY A 222 -2.83 12.53 -5.93
CA GLY A 222 -2.20 12.51 -7.23
C GLY A 222 -2.82 13.41 -8.28
N THR A 223 -2.31 13.29 -9.49
CA THR A 223 -2.83 13.98 -10.68
C THR A 223 -3.73 13.04 -11.46
N ILE A 224 -4.80 13.60 -12.03
CA ILE A 224 -5.71 12.90 -12.93
C ILE A 224 -5.97 13.84 -14.10
N HIS A 225 -5.63 13.38 -15.32
CA HIS A 225 -5.99 14.04 -16.56
C HIS A 225 -6.53 13.00 -17.56
N PHE A 226 -7.07 13.48 -18.67
CA PHE A 226 -7.65 12.64 -19.71
C PHE A 226 -6.77 12.68 -20.96
N ASN A 227 -6.62 11.52 -21.60
CA ASN A 227 -6.03 11.40 -22.92
C ASN A 227 -7.16 11.10 -23.91
N GLU A 228 -7.55 12.10 -24.69
CA GLU A 228 -8.67 12.01 -25.65
C GLU A 228 -8.39 11.05 -26.80
N GLU A 229 -7.17 11.05 -27.32
CA GLU A 229 -6.75 10.19 -28.42
C GLU A 229 -6.84 8.71 -28.05
N ALA A 230 -6.38 8.36 -26.85
CA ALA A 230 -6.43 6.98 -26.34
C ALA A 230 -7.79 6.61 -25.71
N ASN A 231 -8.69 7.58 -25.48
CA ASN A 231 -9.88 7.41 -24.66
C ASN A 231 -9.56 6.83 -23.26
N ALA A 232 -8.59 7.44 -22.56
CA ALA A 232 -7.99 6.91 -21.34
C ALA A 232 -7.92 7.94 -20.20
N ILE A 233 -8.03 7.46 -18.96
CA ILE A 233 -7.68 8.24 -17.78
C ILE A 233 -6.19 8.06 -17.50
N VAL A 234 -5.46 9.17 -17.34
CA VAL A 234 -4.07 9.14 -16.89
C VAL A 234 -4.00 9.58 -15.43
N ALA A 235 -3.62 8.66 -14.54
CA ALA A 235 -3.54 8.90 -13.10
C ALA A 235 -2.15 8.57 -12.55
N ASN A 236 -1.43 9.56 -12.02
CA ASN A 236 -0.03 9.42 -11.57
C ASN A 236 0.88 8.75 -12.63
N GLY A 237 0.66 9.07 -13.91
CA GLY A 237 1.39 8.49 -15.05
C GLY A 237 0.85 7.15 -15.56
N ASN A 238 -0.11 6.53 -14.88
CA ASN A 238 -0.76 5.30 -15.35
C ASN A 238 -1.82 5.63 -16.41
N LEU A 239 -1.61 5.17 -17.65
CA LEU A 239 -2.59 5.23 -18.72
C LEU A 239 -3.59 4.08 -18.57
N ILE A 240 -4.85 4.40 -18.24
CA ILE A 240 -5.90 3.43 -17.96
C ILE A 240 -7.00 3.58 -19.01
N GLN A 241 -7.17 2.54 -19.83
CA GLN A 241 -8.15 2.53 -20.91
C GLN A 241 -9.59 2.51 -20.37
N ILE A 242 -10.45 3.36 -20.91
CA ILE A 242 -11.88 3.31 -20.63
C ILE A 242 -12.57 2.54 -21.75
N ILE A 243 -13.11 1.37 -21.40
CA ILE A 243 -13.77 0.48 -22.35
C ILE A 243 -15.27 0.50 -22.07
N TYR A 244 -16.06 0.70 -23.12
CA TYR A 244 -17.51 0.66 -23.02
C TYR A 244 -18.04 -0.70 -23.47
N SER A 245 -18.80 -1.37 -22.61
CA SER A 245 -19.45 -2.63 -22.95
C SER A 245 -20.78 -2.83 -22.23
N ASP A 246 -21.72 -3.48 -22.91
CA ASP A 246 -23.01 -3.90 -22.36
C ASP A 246 -22.96 -5.30 -21.74
N GLY A 247 -21.91 -6.08 -22.04
CA GLY A 247 -21.73 -7.45 -21.57
C GLY A 247 -20.27 -7.90 -21.54
N PRO A 248 -19.93 -8.85 -20.66
CA PRO A 248 -18.57 -9.35 -20.48
C PRO A 248 -18.00 -9.93 -21.77
N ASP A 249 -18.76 -10.81 -22.44
CA ASP A 249 -18.40 -11.51 -23.68
C ASP A 249 -18.32 -10.62 -24.93
N LYS A 250 -18.51 -9.30 -24.79
CA LYS A 250 -18.47 -8.32 -25.89
C LYS A 250 -17.16 -7.52 -25.93
N CYS A 251 -16.27 -7.74 -24.97
CA CYS A 251 -14.99 -7.04 -24.92
C CYS A 251 -13.91 -7.84 -25.67
N ASP A 252 -12.99 -7.13 -26.32
CA ASP A 252 -11.74 -7.66 -26.86
C ASP A 252 -10.60 -6.77 -26.35
N TYR A 253 -9.86 -7.27 -25.36
CA TYR A 253 -8.83 -6.51 -24.67
C TYR A 253 -7.49 -6.50 -25.43
N THR A 254 -7.30 -7.44 -26.36
CA THR A 254 -6.07 -7.55 -27.17
C THR A 254 -5.86 -6.32 -28.05
N LYS A 255 -6.95 -5.65 -28.46
CA LYS A 255 -6.94 -4.35 -29.16
C LYS A 255 -6.23 -3.24 -28.39
N TYR A 256 -6.12 -3.38 -27.07
CA TYR A 256 -5.46 -2.43 -26.18
C TYR A 256 -4.09 -2.94 -25.70
N GLY A 257 -3.56 -4.00 -26.32
CA GLY A 257 -2.29 -4.63 -25.93
C GLY A 257 -2.36 -5.36 -24.59
N ILE A 258 -3.54 -5.86 -24.21
CA ILE A 258 -3.77 -6.64 -23.00
C ILE A 258 -4.07 -8.08 -23.42
N ASN A 259 -3.17 -9.00 -23.11
CA ASN A 259 -3.21 -10.38 -23.64
C ASN A 259 -3.37 -11.46 -22.56
N ASP A 260 -3.08 -11.13 -21.31
CA ASP A 260 -3.14 -12.07 -20.17
C ASP A 260 -3.52 -11.30 -18.90
N ALA A 261 -4.79 -10.92 -18.81
CA ALA A 261 -5.30 -10.11 -17.71
C ALA A 261 -6.18 -10.87 -16.73
N VAL A 262 -6.08 -10.43 -15.47
CA VAL A 262 -7.05 -10.72 -14.43
C VAL A 262 -8.16 -9.68 -14.50
N VAL A 263 -9.38 -10.12 -14.77
CA VAL A 263 -10.58 -9.30 -14.66
C VAL A 263 -11.08 -9.34 -13.21
N ILE A 264 -11.26 -8.17 -12.60
CA ILE A 264 -11.95 -8.04 -11.33
C ILE A 264 -13.37 -7.55 -11.60
N ASP A 265 -14.35 -8.44 -11.44
CA ASP A 265 -15.77 -8.07 -11.51
C ASP A 265 -16.21 -7.44 -10.20
N ASN A 266 -16.30 -6.12 -10.22
CA ASN A 266 -16.78 -5.32 -9.11
C ASN A 266 -18.15 -4.69 -9.41
N THR A 267 -18.92 -5.27 -10.33
CA THR A 267 -20.34 -4.95 -10.55
C THR A 267 -21.25 -5.77 -9.65
N GLY A 268 -20.85 -7.02 -9.35
CA GLY A 268 -21.66 -7.98 -8.60
C GLY A 268 -22.95 -8.41 -9.32
N ARG A 269 -23.05 -8.16 -10.64
CA ARG A 269 -24.21 -8.56 -11.46
C ARG A 269 -24.16 -10.05 -11.81
N TRP A 270 -22.97 -10.54 -12.18
CA TRP A 270 -22.71 -11.95 -12.45
C TRP A 270 -22.18 -12.60 -11.17
N ARG A 271 -22.75 -13.74 -10.78
CA ARG A 271 -22.44 -14.38 -9.49
C ARG A 271 -22.26 -15.89 -9.55
N ASP A 272 -22.82 -16.56 -10.54
CA ASP A 272 -22.58 -17.99 -10.79
C ASP A 272 -21.43 -18.20 -11.79
N ALA A 273 -20.95 -19.45 -11.87
CA ALA A 273 -19.80 -19.83 -12.68
C ALA A 273 -20.02 -19.56 -14.19
N ASP A 274 -21.20 -19.86 -14.72
CA ASP A 274 -21.51 -19.67 -16.15
C ASP A 274 -21.53 -18.19 -16.52
N ALA A 275 -22.18 -17.37 -15.68
CA ALA A 275 -22.27 -15.93 -15.82
C ALA A 275 -20.89 -15.26 -15.75
N LEU A 276 -20.03 -15.67 -14.82
CA LEU A 276 -18.66 -15.17 -14.68
C LEU A 276 -17.74 -15.68 -15.79
N GLY A 277 -17.96 -16.91 -16.26
CA GLY A 277 -17.21 -17.52 -17.37
C GLY A 277 -17.37 -16.78 -18.70
N LEU A 278 -18.37 -15.91 -18.83
CA LEU A 278 -18.48 -15.01 -19.98
C LEU A 278 -17.28 -14.06 -20.09
N HIS A 279 -16.66 -13.64 -18.97
CA HIS A 279 -15.44 -12.81 -19.02
C HIS A 279 -14.26 -13.58 -19.61
N LEU A 280 -14.14 -14.89 -19.35
CA LEU A 280 -13.08 -15.74 -19.91
C LEU A 280 -13.22 -15.92 -21.43
N LYS A 281 -14.41 -15.67 -22.00
CA LYS A 281 -14.62 -15.69 -23.45
C LYS A 281 -14.06 -14.45 -24.15
N SER A 282 -13.76 -13.39 -23.41
CA SER A 282 -13.16 -12.19 -23.97
C SER A 282 -11.67 -12.37 -24.25
N PRO A 283 -11.21 -12.09 -25.49
CA PRO A 283 -9.78 -12.14 -25.79
C PRO A 283 -8.96 -11.26 -24.86
N GLY A 284 -7.87 -11.81 -24.32
CA GLY A 284 -6.96 -11.13 -23.41
C GLY A 284 -7.24 -11.34 -21.91
N VAL A 285 -8.26 -12.14 -21.54
CA VAL A 285 -8.55 -12.51 -20.15
C VAL A 285 -8.05 -13.92 -19.86
N SER A 286 -7.40 -14.10 -18.71
CA SER A 286 -7.00 -15.42 -18.21
C SER A 286 -7.67 -15.80 -16.90
N LYS A 287 -8.03 -14.83 -16.05
CA LYS A 287 -8.67 -15.09 -14.75
C LYS A 287 -9.74 -14.06 -14.41
N VAL A 288 -10.67 -14.45 -13.55
CA VAL A 288 -11.79 -13.64 -13.08
C VAL A 288 -11.88 -13.68 -11.55
N ILE A 289 -11.99 -12.51 -10.93
CA ILE A 289 -12.21 -12.36 -9.49
C ILE A 289 -13.50 -11.57 -9.27
N LEU A 290 -14.48 -12.16 -8.60
CA LEU A 290 -15.71 -11.49 -8.18
C LEU A 290 -15.51 -10.83 -6.81
N THR A 291 -15.82 -9.54 -6.67
CA THR A 291 -15.72 -8.82 -5.37
C THR A 291 -16.99 -8.92 -4.52
N ALA A 292 -17.70 -10.04 -4.62
CA ALA A 292 -18.96 -10.31 -3.94
C ALA A 292 -19.12 -11.83 -3.73
N PRO A 293 -20.03 -12.27 -2.84
CA PRO A 293 -20.36 -13.68 -2.71
C PRO A 293 -20.86 -14.26 -4.04
N ALA A 294 -20.21 -15.34 -4.47
CA ALA A 294 -20.65 -16.11 -5.61
C ALA A 294 -21.84 -17.03 -5.26
N LYS A 295 -22.49 -17.56 -6.29
CA LYS A 295 -23.51 -18.60 -6.21
C LYS A 295 -22.95 -19.91 -6.78
N GLY A 296 -23.40 -21.03 -6.23
CA GLY A 296 -22.93 -22.36 -6.66
C GLY A 296 -21.49 -22.61 -6.24
N ASP A 297 -20.77 -23.37 -7.06
CA ASP A 297 -19.48 -23.98 -6.69
C ASP A 297 -18.25 -23.13 -7.03
N VAL A 298 -18.40 -21.80 -7.11
CA VAL A 298 -17.25 -20.90 -7.32
C VAL A 298 -16.42 -20.82 -6.04
N PRO A 299 -15.12 -21.17 -6.06
CA PRO A 299 -14.28 -21.12 -4.87
C PRO A 299 -14.23 -19.72 -4.26
N THR A 300 -14.48 -19.63 -2.96
CA THR A 300 -14.47 -18.38 -2.19
C THR A 300 -13.19 -18.29 -1.37
N ILE A 301 -12.45 -17.20 -1.55
CA ILE A 301 -11.16 -16.96 -0.92
C ILE A 301 -11.25 -15.78 0.05
N VAL A 302 -10.77 -16.00 1.26
CA VAL A 302 -10.48 -14.98 2.27
C VAL A 302 -8.97 -14.98 2.49
N ALA A 303 -8.33 -13.87 2.11
CA ALA A 303 -6.89 -13.72 2.22
C ALA A 303 -6.42 -13.81 3.68
N GLY A 304 -5.39 -14.63 3.93
CA GLY A 304 -4.86 -14.96 5.24
C GLY A 304 -5.59 -16.08 5.98
N VAL A 305 -6.63 -16.68 5.37
CA VAL A 305 -7.42 -17.77 5.98
C VAL A 305 -7.36 -19.03 5.12
N ASN A 306 -7.67 -18.92 3.83
CA ASN A 306 -7.68 -20.06 2.90
C ASN A 306 -7.13 -19.71 1.51
N ASP A 307 -6.29 -18.68 1.40
CA ASP A 307 -5.66 -18.30 0.12
C ASP A 307 -4.64 -19.32 -0.39
N ASP A 308 -4.22 -20.25 0.45
CA ASP A 308 -3.43 -21.42 0.08
C ASP A 308 -4.22 -22.43 -0.78
N THR A 309 -5.56 -22.35 -0.83
CA THR A 309 -6.39 -23.21 -1.68
C THR A 309 -6.45 -22.75 -3.14
N ILE A 310 -5.85 -21.60 -3.47
CA ILE A 310 -5.79 -21.10 -4.86
C ILE A 310 -4.96 -22.08 -5.69
N SER A 311 -5.50 -22.54 -6.81
CA SER A 311 -4.84 -23.47 -7.73
C SER A 311 -4.85 -22.96 -9.17
N SER A 312 -3.96 -23.51 -9.99
CA SER A 312 -3.94 -23.23 -11.43
C SER A 312 -5.12 -23.84 -12.19
N GLN A 313 -5.89 -24.75 -11.56
CA GLN A 313 -7.02 -25.43 -12.19
C GLN A 313 -8.29 -24.59 -12.25
N ASN A 314 -8.40 -23.57 -11.38
CA ASN A 314 -9.54 -22.67 -11.36
C ASN A 314 -9.13 -21.30 -11.92
N ASP A 315 -9.98 -20.77 -12.78
CA ASP A 315 -9.82 -19.44 -13.38
C ASP A 315 -10.80 -18.40 -12.83
N ILE A 316 -11.77 -18.82 -12.01
CA ILE A 316 -12.80 -17.96 -11.43
C ILE A 316 -12.79 -18.12 -9.91
N TYR A 317 -12.71 -17.00 -9.19
CA TYR A 317 -12.74 -16.95 -7.73
C TYR A 317 -13.67 -15.86 -7.21
N SER A 318 -14.19 -16.03 -6.00
CA SER A 318 -14.88 -14.98 -5.24
C SER A 318 -14.00 -14.48 -4.09
N ALA A 319 -13.93 -13.16 -3.91
CA ALA A 319 -13.28 -12.53 -2.76
C ALA A 319 -14.22 -12.38 -1.54
N ALA A 320 -15.27 -13.22 -1.48
CA ALA A 320 -16.29 -13.24 -0.43
C ALA A 320 -17.04 -11.90 -0.24
N SER A 321 -17.72 -11.75 0.91
CA SER A 321 -18.32 -10.49 1.35
C SER A 321 -17.40 -9.73 2.31
N CYS A 322 -17.67 -8.43 2.51
CA CYS A 322 -16.98 -7.64 3.53
C CYS A 322 -17.20 -8.20 4.95
N THR A 323 -18.39 -8.71 5.26
CA THR A 323 -18.70 -9.33 6.56
C THR A 323 -17.90 -10.61 6.76
N THR A 324 -17.77 -11.44 5.72
CA THR A 324 -16.96 -12.67 5.77
C THR A 324 -15.49 -12.34 6.02
N ASN A 325 -14.93 -11.36 5.29
CA ASN A 325 -13.54 -10.93 5.48
C ASN A 325 -13.29 -10.30 6.86
N ALA A 326 -14.32 -9.73 7.51
CA ALA A 326 -14.19 -9.16 8.85
C ALA A 326 -14.23 -10.23 9.95
N ILE A 327 -15.03 -11.28 9.79
CA ILE A 327 -15.27 -12.28 10.83
C ILE A 327 -14.30 -13.47 10.72
N ALA A 328 -14.02 -13.95 9.50
CA ALA A 328 -13.24 -15.17 9.31
C ALA A 328 -11.84 -15.18 9.95
N PRO A 329 -11.04 -14.08 9.94
CA PRO A 329 -9.74 -14.09 10.60
C PRO A 329 -9.79 -14.17 12.13
N SER A 330 -10.95 -13.90 12.74
CA SER A 330 -11.14 -13.94 14.20
C SER A 330 -11.68 -15.28 14.73
N LEU A 331 -12.15 -16.14 13.83
CA LEU A 331 -12.64 -17.48 14.13
C LEU A 331 -11.50 -18.49 13.98
#